data_AF-B7GKQ2-F1
#
_entry.id   AF-B7GKQ2-F1
#
_cell.length_a   1.000
_cell.length_b   1.000
_cell.length_c   1.000
_cell.angle_alpha   90.00
_cell.angle_beta   90.00
_cell.angle_gamma   90.00
#
_symmetry.space_group_name_H-M   'P 1'
#
loop_
_entity.id
_entity.type
_entity.pdbx_description
1 polymer ?
#
loop_
_entity_poly.entity_id
_entity_poly.type
_entity_poly.pdbx_seq_one_letter_code
_entity_poly.pdbx_strand_id
1 'polypeptide(L)'
;MNTATKYQWMMMIRSKWLITFAVLFAALSSTVIASSGHEASGVFTRSTAALLNLSLLLVPLVSLLAGSLFIAGEKEDGRLSLILTYPISTRSLTLGLYMGSCISLWTVVALGYGSASIALFVTGGTWSTFVFLSFVLTIILTSIFLAIALFVGLVASNRLQALGISLFIWAFFVLFYEFIVLFLLSVVPKQWTIFLFALSIILNPVELVRVWTVAALKSSALFGPQLYEWSKWAESASGQLTFIAIACIWIIVPLFLVNVWMKRGKRYA
;
A
#
# COMPACT_ATOMS: atom_id res chain seq x y z
N MET A 1 -15.77 15.10 -11.86
CA MET A 1 -15.09 14.42 -10.74
C MET A 1 -16.05 13.50 -10.00
N ASN A 2 -17.11 14.01 -9.34
CA ASN A 2 -18.00 13.20 -8.50
C ASN A 2 -18.68 12.01 -9.19
N THR A 3 -19.03 12.13 -10.48
CA THR A 3 -19.66 11.04 -11.25
C THR A 3 -18.70 9.87 -11.51
N ALA A 4 -17.45 10.15 -11.92
CA ALA A 4 -16.43 9.14 -12.17
C ALA A 4 -16.02 8.41 -10.88
N THR A 5 -15.86 9.15 -9.77
CA THR A 5 -15.58 8.57 -8.45
C THR A 5 -16.68 7.62 -8.01
N LYS A 6 -17.95 8.05 -8.11
CA LYS A 6 -19.10 7.24 -7.73
C LYS A 6 -19.21 5.98 -8.58
N TYR A 7 -19.02 6.11 -9.90
CA TYR A 7 -19.03 4.98 -10.83
C TYR A 7 -17.98 3.94 -10.46
N GLN A 8 -16.74 4.37 -10.27
CA GLN A 8 -15.63 3.49 -9.93
C GLN A 8 -15.85 2.76 -8.60
N TRP A 9 -16.24 3.51 -7.57
CA TRP A 9 -16.51 2.97 -6.25
C TRP A 9 -17.61 1.89 -6.30
N MET A 10 -18.72 2.16 -6.99
CA MET A 10 -19.84 1.23 -7.10
C MET A 10 -19.47 -0.05 -7.86
N MET A 11 -18.63 0.03 -8.89
CA MET A 11 -18.19 -1.15 -9.62
C MET A 11 -17.25 -2.02 -8.79
N MET A 12 -16.30 -1.41 -8.09
CA MET A 12 -15.33 -2.15 -7.29
C MET A 12 -15.98 -2.84 -6.09
N ILE A 13 -16.90 -2.17 -5.39
CA ILE A 13 -17.54 -2.76 -4.20
C ILE A 13 -18.51 -3.91 -4.53
N ARG A 14 -19.02 -3.95 -5.77
CA ARG A 14 -19.88 -5.04 -6.27
C ARG A 14 -19.09 -6.19 -6.89
N SER A 15 -17.78 -6.03 -7.03
CA SER A 15 -16.92 -7.08 -7.61
C SER A 15 -16.85 -8.28 -6.66
N LYS A 16 -17.31 -9.44 -7.13
CA LYS A 16 -17.24 -10.70 -6.36
C LYS A 16 -15.81 -10.99 -5.89
N TRP A 17 -14.82 -10.73 -6.75
CA TRP A 17 -13.41 -10.94 -6.43
C TRP A 17 -12.93 -10.06 -5.26
N LEU A 18 -13.31 -8.77 -5.24
CA LEU A 18 -12.95 -7.85 -4.17
C LEU A 18 -13.65 -8.20 -2.85
N ILE A 19 -14.92 -8.64 -2.93
CA ILE A 19 -15.66 -9.15 -1.77
C ILE A 19 -15.00 -10.41 -1.20
N THR A 20 -14.65 -11.39 -2.05
CA THR A 20 -13.94 -12.61 -1.63
C THR A 20 -12.63 -12.25 -0.93
N PHE A 21 -11.87 -11.30 -1.46
CA PHE A 21 -10.64 -10.85 -0.81
C PHE A 21 -10.93 -10.15 0.53
N ALA A 22 -11.96 -9.32 0.63
CA ALA A 22 -12.32 -8.68 1.89
C ALA A 22 -12.67 -9.69 2.98
N VAL A 23 -13.44 -10.72 2.63
CA VAL A 23 -13.79 -11.82 3.54
C VAL A 23 -12.55 -12.61 3.94
N LEU A 24 -11.69 -12.96 2.98
CA LEU A 24 -10.44 -13.67 3.24
C LEU A 24 -9.50 -12.86 4.13
N PHE A 25 -9.29 -11.58 3.83
CA PHE A 25 -8.45 -10.69 4.61
C PHE A 25 -8.97 -10.55 6.04
N ALA A 26 -10.29 -10.39 6.22
CA ALA A 26 -10.92 -10.37 7.53
C ALA A 26 -10.75 -11.70 8.30
N ALA A 27 -10.93 -12.83 7.63
CA ALA A 27 -10.75 -14.14 8.26
C ALA A 27 -9.30 -14.36 8.70
N LEU A 28 -8.33 -14.04 7.85
CA LEU A 28 -6.90 -14.19 8.17
C LEU A 28 -6.48 -13.21 9.27
N SER A 29 -6.91 -11.95 9.22
CA SER A 29 -6.57 -10.95 10.24
C SER A 29 -7.12 -11.36 11.61
N SER A 30 -8.35 -11.88 11.65
CA SER A 30 -8.96 -12.43 12.88
C SER A 30 -8.19 -13.64 13.41
N THR A 31 -7.78 -14.55 12.51
CA THR A 31 -7.05 -15.77 12.86
C THR A 31 -5.67 -15.45 13.43
N VAL A 32 -4.95 -14.50 12.83
CA VAL A 32 -3.63 -14.06 13.31
C VAL A 32 -3.74 -13.55 14.75
N ILE A 33 -4.73 -12.71 15.03
CA ILE A 33 -4.99 -12.23 16.39
C ILE A 33 -5.32 -13.38 17.33
N ALA A 34 -6.29 -14.23 16.98
CA ALA A 34 -6.75 -15.33 17.83
C ALA A 34 -5.65 -16.36 18.13
N SER A 35 -4.77 -16.63 17.17
CA SER A 35 -3.67 -17.60 17.31
C SER A 35 -2.53 -17.14 18.23
N SER A 36 -2.47 -15.84 18.53
CA SER A 36 -1.36 -15.27 19.31
C SER A 36 -1.51 -15.48 20.83
N GLY A 37 -2.65 -15.98 21.29
CA GLY A 37 -2.91 -16.21 22.73
C GLY A 37 -3.09 -14.92 23.54
N HIS A 38 -3.32 -15.09 24.84
CA HIS A 38 -3.51 -13.97 25.77
C HIS A 38 -2.14 -13.39 26.15
N GLU A 39 -1.63 -12.45 25.35
CA GLU A 39 -0.38 -11.76 25.64
C GLU A 39 -0.64 -10.63 26.65
N ALA A 40 0.19 -10.58 27.71
CA ALA A 40 0.13 -9.52 28.71
C ALA A 40 0.29 -8.14 28.05
N SER A 41 -0.50 -7.18 28.52
CA SER A 41 -0.64 -5.83 27.98
C SER A 41 0.70 -5.16 27.66
N GLY A 42 0.95 -4.93 26.37
CA GLY A 42 2.07 -4.15 25.85
C GLY A 42 1.64 -3.35 24.62
N VAL A 43 2.31 -2.24 24.35
CA VAL A 43 2.04 -1.41 23.16
C VAL A 43 2.40 -2.18 21.87
N PHE A 44 3.38 -3.08 21.95
CA PHE A 44 3.82 -3.95 20.86
C PHE A 44 3.64 -5.42 21.27
N THR A 45 2.79 -6.14 20.54
CA THR A 45 2.42 -7.53 20.80
C THR A 45 2.82 -8.35 19.58
N ARG A 46 3.12 -9.65 19.75
CA ARG A 46 3.47 -10.52 18.60
C ARG A 46 2.34 -10.55 17.57
N SER A 47 1.09 -10.52 18.06
CA SER A 47 -0.13 -10.48 17.26
C SER A 47 -0.22 -9.26 16.36
N THR A 48 0.13 -8.08 16.86
CA THR A 48 0.04 -6.83 16.11
C THR A 48 1.15 -6.71 15.07
N ALA A 49 2.35 -7.22 15.39
CA ALA A 49 3.44 -7.33 14.42
C ALA A 49 3.10 -8.33 13.30
N ALA A 50 2.49 -9.47 13.63
CA ALA A 50 2.02 -10.44 12.64
C ALA A 50 0.92 -9.85 11.75
N LEU A 51 -0.02 -9.09 12.32
CA LEU A 51 -1.06 -8.39 11.57
C LEU A 51 -0.46 -7.34 10.61
N LEU A 52 0.52 -6.56 11.06
CA LEU A 52 1.23 -5.61 10.20
C LEU A 52 1.91 -6.34 9.04
N ASN A 53 2.67 -7.41 9.32
CA ASN A 53 3.35 -8.18 8.27
C ASN A 53 2.37 -8.79 7.26
N LEU A 54 1.23 -9.32 7.72
CA LEU A 54 0.17 -9.81 6.86
C LEU A 54 -0.36 -8.69 5.95
N SER A 55 -0.62 -7.50 6.50
CA SER A 55 -1.05 -6.34 5.73
C SER A 55 0.00 -5.89 4.70
N LEU A 56 1.27 -5.82 5.10
CA LEU A 56 2.39 -5.47 4.21
C LEU A 56 2.54 -6.46 3.04
N LEU A 57 2.17 -7.74 3.24
CA LEU A 57 2.21 -8.76 2.20
C LEU A 57 1.02 -8.70 1.24
N LEU A 58 -0.21 -8.70 1.78
CA LEU A 58 -1.44 -8.89 1.00
C LEU A 58 -1.97 -7.59 0.38
N VAL A 59 -1.89 -6.47 1.10
CA VAL A 59 -2.53 -5.21 0.68
C VAL A 59 -1.90 -4.63 -0.60
N PRO A 60 -0.56 -4.60 -0.76
CA PRO A 60 0.07 -4.19 -2.01
C PRO A 60 -0.37 -5.02 -3.21
N LEU A 61 -0.44 -6.35 -3.06
CA LEU A 61 -0.84 -7.27 -4.13
C LEU A 61 -2.24 -6.95 -4.63
N VAL A 62 -3.20 -6.81 -3.71
CA VAL A 62 -4.59 -6.54 -4.09
C VAL A 62 -4.75 -5.15 -4.66
N SER A 63 -4.06 -4.15 -4.11
CA SER A 63 -4.09 -2.79 -4.64
C SER A 63 -3.58 -2.75 -6.09
N LEU A 64 -2.49 -3.46 -6.37
CA LEU A 64 -1.92 -3.59 -7.72
C LEU A 64 -2.86 -4.32 -8.67
N LEU A 65 -3.38 -5.49 -8.29
CA LEU A 65 -4.26 -6.27 -9.15
C LEU A 65 -5.59 -5.55 -9.40
N ALA A 66 -6.23 -5.03 -8.35
CA ALA A 66 -7.53 -4.36 -8.46
C ALA A 66 -7.45 -3.12 -9.36
N GLY A 67 -6.42 -2.29 -9.19
CA GLY A 67 -6.26 -1.07 -9.98
C GLY A 67 -5.83 -1.34 -11.42
N SER A 68 -4.83 -2.22 -11.62
CA SER A 68 -4.27 -2.47 -12.95
C SER A 68 -5.22 -3.25 -13.85
N LEU A 69 -5.87 -4.30 -13.34
CA LEU A 69 -6.79 -5.13 -14.11
C LEU A 69 -8.05 -4.35 -14.50
N PHE A 70 -8.51 -3.44 -13.64
CA PHE A 70 -9.64 -2.58 -13.96
C PHE A 70 -9.34 -1.72 -15.19
N ILE A 71 -8.23 -0.98 -15.18
CA ILE A 71 -7.86 -0.11 -16.30
C ILE A 71 -7.53 -0.92 -17.55
N ALA A 72 -6.75 -1.99 -17.40
CA ALA A 72 -6.40 -2.84 -18.54
C ALA A 72 -7.64 -3.47 -19.16
N GLY A 73 -8.64 -3.83 -18.35
CA GLY A 73 -9.91 -4.33 -18.84
C GLY A 73 -10.74 -3.30 -19.59
N GLU A 74 -10.84 -2.07 -19.09
CA GLU A 74 -11.52 -0.97 -19.79
C GLU A 74 -10.81 -0.59 -21.12
N LYS A 75 -9.48 -0.78 -21.18
CA LYS A 75 -8.69 -0.56 -22.40
C LYS A 75 -8.92 -1.68 -23.42
N GLU A 76 -8.91 -2.93 -22.98
CA GLU A 76 -9.16 -4.12 -23.82
C GLU A 76 -10.58 -4.12 -24.38
N ASP A 77 -11.57 -3.68 -23.59
CA ASP A 77 -12.98 -3.58 -24.01
C ASP A 77 -13.25 -2.34 -24.88
N GLY A 78 -12.24 -1.51 -25.18
CA GLY A 78 -12.36 -0.28 -25.99
C GLY A 78 -13.18 0.84 -25.32
N ARG A 79 -13.56 0.70 -24.06
CA ARG A 79 -14.37 1.71 -23.33
C ARG A 79 -13.54 2.93 -22.97
N LEU A 80 -12.25 2.73 -22.72
CA LEU A 80 -11.34 3.83 -22.39
C LEU A 80 -11.23 4.86 -23.53
N SER A 81 -11.26 4.44 -24.80
CA SER A 81 -11.24 5.37 -25.93
C SER A 81 -12.55 6.15 -26.04
N LEU A 82 -13.70 5.51 -25.82
CA LEU A 82 -15.01 6.18 -25.79
C LEU A 82 -15.10 7.25 -24.69
N ILE A 83 -14.57 6.97 -23.50
CA ILE A 83 -14.55 7.92 -22.38
C ILE A 83 -13.65 9.13 -22.70
N LEU A 84 -12.56 8.92 -23.46
CA LEU A 84 -11.63 9.99 -23.83
C LEU A 84 -12.20 10.96 -24.88
N THR A 85 -13.20 10.53 -25.66
CA THR A 85 -13.95 11.35 -26.63
C THR A 85 -14.87 12.36 -25.95
N TYR A 86 -15.33 12.07 -24.71
CA TYR A 86 -16.08 13.04 -23.94
C TYR A 86 -15.19 14.24 -23.52
N PRO A 87 -15.74 15.47 -23.42
CA PRO A 87 -15.02 16.69 -23.05
C PRO A 87 -14.69 16.75 -21.56
N ILE A 88 -14.14 15.67 -21.01
CA ILE A 88 -13.71 15.55 -19.62
C ILE A 88 -12.19 15.75 -19.57
N SER A 89 -11.73 16.57 -18.63
CA SER A 89 -10.28 16.77 -18.42
C SER A 89 -9.64 15.47 -17.92
N THR A 90 -8.50 15.09 -18.52
CA THR A 90 -7.79 13.84 -18.16
C THR A 90 -7.45 13.78 -16.67
N ARG A 91 -7.09 14.94 -16.08
CA ARG A 91 -6.84 15.08 -14.64
C ARG A 91 -8.06 14.72 -13.79
N SER A 92 -9.24 15.23 -14.16
CA SER A 92 -10.50 14.96 -13.43
C SER A 92 -10.90 13.49 -13.52
N LEU A 93 -10.66 12.85 -14.67
CA LEU A 93 -10.87 11.42 -14.86
C LEU A 93 -9.92 10.60 -13.98
N THR A 94 -8.61 10.90 -14.02
CA THR A 94 -7.61 10.17 -13.23
C THR A 94 -7.86 10.24 -11.73
N LEU A 95 -8.17 11.43 -11.23
CA LEU A 95 -8.44 11.64 -9.81
C LEU A 95 -9.75 10.97 -9.42
N GLY A 96 -10.75 10.97 -10.30
CA GLY A 96 -12.00 10.26 -10.08
C GLY A 96 -11.81 8.75 -9.94
N LEU A 97 -11.08 8.13 -10.87
CA LEU A 97 -10.74 6.70 -10.82
C LEU A 97 -9.92 6.37 -9.58
N TYR A 98 -8.86 7.14 -9.31
CA TYR A 98 -8.01 6.96 -8.13
C TYR A 98 -8.80 7.04 -6.82
N MET A 99 -9.58 8.11 -6.62
CA MET A 99 -10.34 8.28 -5.38
C MET A 99 -11.43 7.21 -5.21
N GLY A 100 -12.14 6.85 -6.28
CA GLY A 100 -13.16 5.80 -6.21
C GLY A 100 -12.55 4.46 -5.80
N SER A 101 -11.40 4.12 -6.36
CA SER A 101 -10.67 2.91 -6.02
C SER A 101 -10.05 2.93 -4.61
N CYS A 102 -9.54 4.08 -4.16
CA CYS A 102 -9.10 4.26 -2.78
C CYS A 102 -10.23 4.00 -1.79
N ILE A 103 -11.41 4.61 -1.98
CA ILE A 103 -12.55 4.42 -1.06
C ILE A 103 -12.96 2.94 -0.98
N SER A 104 -13.02 2.25 -2.13
CA SER A 104 -13.35 0.82 -2.15
C SER A 104 -12.33 -0.02 -1.37
N LEU A 105 -11.03 0.18 -1.59
CA LEU A 105 -10.00 -0.62 -0.93
C LEU A 105 -9.77 -0.22 0.53
N TRP A 106 -9.93 1.05 0.88
CA TRP A 106 -9.94 1.47 2.28
C TRP A 106 -11.07 0.82 3.06
N THR A 107 -12.23 0.61 2.43
CA THR A 107 -13.33 -0.16 3.04
C THR A 107 -12.91 -1.61 3.31
N VAL A 108 -12.22 -2.25 2.36
CA VAL A 108 -11.68 -3.61 2.52
C VAL A 108 -10.67 -3.69 3.66
N VAL A 109 -9.72 -2.75 3.72
CA VAL A 109 -8.71 -2.67 4.78
C VAL A 109 -9.38 -2.42 6.14
N ALA A 110 -10.39 -1.53 6.19
CA ALA A 110 -11.16 -1.27 7.40
C ALA A 110 -11.92 -2.50 7.89
N LEU A 111 -12.49 -3.31 7.00
CA LEU A 111 -13.12 -4.58 7.38
C LEU A 111 -12.12 -5.57 7.96
N GLY A 112 -10.92 -5.69 7.39
CA GLY A 112 -9.87 -6.54 7.93
C GLY A 112 -9.41 -6.10 9.32
N TYR A 113 -8.99 -4.84 9.48
CA TYR A 113 -8.58 -4.32 10.79
C TYR A 113 -9.74 -4.27 11.80
N GLY A 114 -10.97 -4.03 11.34
CA GLY A 114 -12.18 -4.09 12.16
C GLY A 114 -12.43 -5.50 12.70
N SER A 115 -12.36 -6.53 11.85
CA SER A 115 -12.49 -7.93 12.27
C SER A 115 -11.38 -8.36 13.23
N ALA A 116 -10.13 -7.94 12.98
CA ALA A 116 -9.01 -8.16 13.89
C ALA A 116 -9.23 -7.49 15.25
N SER A 117 -9.80 -6.28 15.27
CA SER A 117 -10.11 -5.57 16.51
C SER A 117 -11.25 -6.24 17.29
N ILE A 118 -12.26 -6.79 16.62
CA ILE A 118 -13.31 -7.60 17.24
C ILE A 118 -12.69 -8.88 17.85
N ALA A 119 -11.81 -9.57 17.12
CA ALA A 119 -11.12 -10.74 17.63
C ALA A 119 -10.27 -10.41 18.87
N LEU A 120 -9.55 -9.27 18.85
CA LEU A 120 -8.80 -8.78 20.01
C LEU A 120 -9.70 -8.62 21.23
N PHE A 121 -10.85 -7.96 21.07
CA PHE A 121 -11.81 -7.73 22.14
C PHE A 121 -12.33 -9.06 22.72
N VAL A 122 -12.66 -10.04 21.89
CA VAL A 122 -13.13 -11.36 22.33
C VAL A 122 -12.05 -12.14 23.09
N THR A 123 -10.79 -12.03 22.68
CA THR A 123 -9.65 -12.67 23.37
C THR A 123 -9.21 -11.96 24.66
N GLY A 124 -9.89 -10.88 25.04
CA GLY A 124 -9.56 -10.08 26.24
C GLY A 124 -8.38 -9.14 26.07
N GLY A 125 -7.94 -8.88 24.83
CA GLY A 125 -6.89 -7.92 24.50
C GLY A 125 -7.40 -6.48 24.52
N THR A 126 -6.52 -5.53 24.83
CA THR A 126 -6.83 -4.10 24.78
C THR A 126 -6.50 -3.50 23.42
N TRP A 127 -7.25 -2.47 23.02
CA TRP A 127 -6.97 -1.74 21.78
C TRP A 127 -5.66 -0.96 21.93
N SER A 128 -4.62 -1.42 21.24
CA SER A 128 -3.32 -0.74 21.24
C SER A 128 -3.30 0.37 20.20
N THR A 129 -2.65 1.50 20.54
CA THR A 129 -2.27 2.56 19.61
C THR A 129 -1.55 2.01 18.38
N PHE A 130 -0.82 0.88 18.52
CA PHE A 130 -0.19 0.16 17.42
C PHE A 130 -1.16 -0.27 16.34
N VAL A 131 -2.30 -0.87 16.72
CA VAL A 131 -3.28 -1.42 15.77
C VAL A 131 -3.88 -0.30 14.94
N PHE A 132 -4.23 0.81 15.60
CA PHE A 132 -4.74 2.00 14.93
C PHE A 132 -3.71 2.62 13.98
N LEU A 133 -2.47 2.78 14.44
CA LEU A 133 -1.40 3.33 13.61
C LEU A 133 -1.10 2.43 12.39
N SER A 134 -1.05 1.11 12.60
CA SER A 134 -0.86 0.13 11.52
C SER A 134 -1.99 0.20 10.50
N PHE A 135 -3.24 0.39 10.95
CA PHE A 135 -4.38 0.59 10.07
C PHE A 135 -4.21 1.86 9.20
N VAL A 136 -3.90 3.00 9.81
CA VAL A 136 -3.71 4.28 9.10
C VAL A 136 -2.56 4.19 8.09
N LEU A 137 -1.43 3.58 8.48
CA LEU A 137 -0.30 3.43 7.57
C LEU A 137 -0.56 2.40 6.46
N THR A 138 -1.38 1.37 6.73
CA THR A 138 -1.83 0.43 5.69
C THR A 138 -2.77 1.10 4.67
N ILE A 139 -3.60 2.04 5.10
CA ILE A 139 -4.40 2.90 4.20
C ILE A 139 -3.48 3.70 3.26
N ILE A 140 -2.42 4.29 3.80
CA ILE A 140 -1.43 5.03 3.00
C ILE A 140 -0.71 4.10 2.02
N LEU A 141 -0.31 2.91 2.47
CA LEU A 141 0.31 1.88 1.62
C LEU A 141 -0.61 1.49 0.45
N THR A 142 -1.88 1.26 0.75
CA THR A 142 -2.92 0.96 -0.24
C THR A 142 -2.96 2.06 -1.30
N SER A 143 -3.00 3.32 -0.88
CA SER A 143 -3.03 4.48 -1.77
C SER A 143 -1.79 4.59 -2.66
N ILE A 144 -0.59 4.34 -2.11
CA ILE A 144 0.67 4.30 -2.89
C ILE A 144 0.61 3.23 -3.98
N PHE A 145 0.34 1.98 -3.59
CA PHE A 145 0.31 0.88 -4.55
C PHE A 145 -0.82 1.03 -5.57
N LEU A 146 -1.92 1.67 -5.20
CA LEU A 146 -2.98 1.98 -6.15
C LEU A 146 -2.55 3.00 -7.19
N ALA A 147 -1.82 4.05 -6.79
CA ALA A 147 -1.28 5.02 -7.75
C ALA A 147 -0.37 4.34 -8.78
N ILE A 148 0.47 3.39 -8.33
CA ILE A 148 1.30 2.55 -9.20
C ILE A 148 0.43 1.65 -10.08
N ALA A 149 -0.60 1.02 -9.52
CA ALA A 149 -1.51 0.12 -10.23
C ALA A 149 -2.19 0.81 -11.42
N LEU A 150 -2.62 2.06 -11.25
CA LEU A 150 -3.24 2.83 -12.32
C LEU A 150 -2.25 3.09 -13.47
N PHE A 151 -0.99 3.37 -13.15
CA PHE A 151 0.05 3.53 -14.16
C PHE A 151 0.30 2.22 -14.91
N VAL A 152 0.42 1.10 -14.19
CA VAL A 152 0.61 -0.23 -14.76
C VAL A 152 -0.54 -0.60 -15.70
N GLY A 153 -1.79 -0.39 -15.28
CA GLY A 153 -2.97 -0.70 -16.08
C GLY A 153 -3.04 0.09 -17.39
N LEU A 154 -2.52 1.33 -17.43
CA LEU A 154 -2.45 2.12 -18.67
C LEU A 154 -1.36 1.62 -19.63
N VAL A 155 -0.19 1.30 -19.08
CA VAL A 155 0.97 0.83 -19.86
C VAL A 155 0.70 -0.56 -20.44
N ALA A 156 0.04 -1.43 -19.68
CA ALA A 156 -0.32 -2.76 -20.14
C ALA A 156 -1.25 -2.71 -21.35
N SER A 157 -1.02 -3.58 -22.33
CA SER A 157 -1.86 -3.70 -23.53
C SER A 157 -3.13 -4.51 -23.23
N ASN A 158 -2.99 -5.62 -22.49
CA ASN A 158 -4.07 -6.57 -22.21
C ASN A 158 -4.13 -6.89 -20.70
N ARG A 159 -5.26 -7.45 -20.23
CA ARG A 159 -5.43 -7.88 -18.82
C ARG A 159 -4.34 -8.83 -18.34
N LEU A 160 -3.91 -9.77 -19.18
CA LEU A 160 -2.85 -10.73 -18.83
C LEU A 160 -1.51 -10.05 -18.59
N GLN A 161 -1.16 -9.03 -19.39
CA GLN A 161 0.07 -8.28 -19.23
C GLN A 161 0.02 -7.42 -17.95
N ALA A 162 -1.13 -6.81 -17.66
CA ALA A 162 -1.34 -6.05 -16.42
C ALA A 162 -1.18 -6.92 -15.18
N LEU A 163 -1.70 -8.16 -15.23
CA LEU A 163 -1.50 -9.16 -14.19
C LEU A 163 -0.02 -9.46 -13.98
N GLY A 164 0.71 -9.79 -15.04
CA GLY A 164 2.14 -10.13 -14.98
C GLY A 164 2.99 -8.99 -14.42
N ILE A 165 2.80 -7.76 -14.90
CA ILE A 165 3.54 -6.59 -14.42
C ILE A 165 3.22 -6.31 -12.95
N SER A 166 1.95 -6.40 -12.55
CA SER A 166 1.53 -6.21 -11.16
C SER A 166 2.14 -7.23 -10.22
N LEU A 167 2.14 -8.51 -10.60
CA LEU A 167 2.79 -9.56 -9.81
C LEU A 167 4.30 -9.35 -9.71
N PHE A 168 4.95 -8.93 -10.80
CA PHE A 168 6.38 -8.64 -10.77
C PHE A 168 6.71 -7.47 -9.84
N ILE A 169 5.97 -6.35 -9.94
CA ILE A 169 6.15 -5.19 -9.07
C ILE A 169 5.92 -5.56 -7.60
N TRP A 170 4.86 -6.32 -7.32
CA TRP A 170 4.60 -6.83 -5.97
C TRP A 170 5.76 -7.69 -5.46
N ALA A 171 6.17 -8.70 -6.23
CA ALA A 171 7.25 -9.60 -5.84
C ALA A 171 8.57 -8.84 -5.65
N PHE A 172 8.84 -7.85 -6.51
CA PHE A 172 10.01 -7.00 -6.38
C PHE A 172 10.00 -6.25 -5.05
N PHE A 173 8.98 -5.44 -4.77
CA PHE A 173 8.95 -4.59 -3.57
C PHE A 173 8.76 -5.36 -2.27
N VAL A 174 8.01 -6.47 -2.28
CA VAL A 174 7.66 -7.19 -1.06
C VAL A 174 8.63 -8.33 -0.76
N LEU A 175 9.15 -9.03 -1.77
CA LEU A 175 9.98 -10.21 -1.58
C LEU A 175 11.45 -9.95 -1.94
N PHE A 176 11.73 -9.56 -3.18
CA PHE A 176 13.11 -9.48 -3.67
C PHE A 176 13.90 -8.31 -3.07
N TYR A 177 13.22 -7.19 -2.79
CA TYR A 177 13.86 -5.98 -2.32
C TYR A 177 14.63 -6.22 -1.02
N GLU A 178 14.06 -6.96 -0.06
CA GLU A 178 14.71 -7.27 1.21
C GLU A 178 16.03 -8.03 0.99
N PHE A 179 16.06 -9.02 0.10
CA PHE A 179 17.27 -9.79 -0.21
C PHE A 179 18.34 -8.93 -0.89
N ILE A 180 17.94 -8.04 -1.80
CA ILE A 180 18.86 -7.11 -2.46
C ILE A 180 19.51 -6.18 -1.44
N VAL A 181 18.72 -5.63 -0.51
CA VAL A 181 19.21 -4.74 0.53
C VAL A 181 20.16 -5.47 1.48
N LEU A 182 19.80 -6.68 1.92
CA LEU A 182 20.67 -7.51 2.76
C LEU A 182 22.00 -7.81 2.09
N PHE A 183 21.98 -8.19 0.81
CA PHE A 183 23.18 -8.43 0.03
C PHE A 183 24.05 -7.16 -0.07
N LEU A 184 23.45 -6.03 -0.46
CA LEU A 184 24.17 -4.75 -0.58
C LEU A 184 24.80 -4.33 0.75
N LEU A 185 24.07 -4.41 1.86
CA LEU A 185 24.59 -4.04 3.18
C LEU A 185 25.69 -4.99 3.66
N SER A 186 25.74 -6.24 3.18
CA SER A 186 26.79 -7.21 3.55
C SER A 186 28.13 -6.96 2.85
N VAL A 187 28.11 -6.36 1.66
CA VAL A 187 29.33 -6.14 0.83
C VAL A 187 29.91 -4.74 1.02
N VAL A 188 29.08 -3.77 1.41
CA VAL A 188 29.46 -2.36 1.47
C VAL A 188 30.26 -2.03 2.74
N PRO A 189 31.25 -1.11 2.69
CA PRO A 189 31.99 -0.67 3.88
C PRO A 189 31.07 -0.10 4.96
N LYS A 190 31.36 -0.39 6.23
CA LYS A 190 30.53 0.00 7.41
C LYS A 190 30.14 1.47 7.46
N GLN A 191 30.99 2.37 6.94
CA GLN A 191 30.73 3.82 6.89
C GLN A 191 29.53 4.19 6.00
N TRP A 192 29.22 3.40 4.97
CA TRP A 192 28.13 3.64 4.02
C TRP A 192 26.84 2.88 4.39
N THR A 193 26.91 1.92 5.32
CA THR A 193 25.79 1.05 5.70
C THR A 193 24.55 1.84 6.13
N ILE A 194 24.72 2.86 6.99
CA ILE A 194 23.60 3.68 7.48
C ILE A 194 22.96 4.48 6.34
N PHE A 195 23.77 5.05 5.45
CA PHE A 195 23.28 5.81 4.31
C PHE A 195 22.49 4.93 3.34
N LEU A 196 23.01 3.76 2.98
CA LEU A 196 22.32 2.83 2.09
C LEU A 196 21.05 2.24 2.71
N PHE A 197 21.06 2.00 4.03
CA PHE A 197 19.86 1.59 4.76
C PHE A 197 18.77 2.66 4.71
N ALA A 198 19.11 3.92 4.99
CA ALA A 198 18.18 5.03 4.90
C ALA A 198 17.63 5.22 3.47
N LEU A 199 18.50 5.15 2.45
CA LEU A 199 18.10 5.22 1.06
C LEU A 199 17.16 4.07 0.67
N SER A 200 17.44 2.87 1.17
CA SER A 200 16.63 1.68 0.94
C SER A 200 15.19 1.86 1.45
N ILE A 201 15.00 2.47 2.62
CA ILE A 201 13.67 2.74 3.19
C ILE A 201 12.88 3.71 2.30
N ILE A 202 13.52 4.74 1.75
CA ILE A 202 12.86 5.74 0.89
C ILE A 202 12.41 5.12 -0.44
N LEU A 203 13.21 4.21 -0.97
CA LEU A 203 13.00 3.56 -2.27
C LEU A 203 11.98 2.42 -2.23
N ASN A 204 11.59 1.91 -1.06
CA ASN A 204 10.56 0.88 -0.94
C ASN A 204 9.40 1.34 -0.05
N PRO A 205 8.18 1.54 -0.59
CA PRO A 205 7.04 1.98 0.20
C PRO A 205 6.61 0.97 1.28
N VAL A 206 6.90 -0.33 1.09
CA VAL A 206 6.61 -1.38 2.07
C VAL A 206 7.50 -1.21 3.31
N GLU A 207 8.81 -1.09 3.10
CA GLU A 207 9.76 -0.82 4.18
C GLU A 207 9.52 0.54 4.83
N LEU A 208 9.18 1.56 4.02
CA LEU A 208 8.81 2.87 4.54
C LEU A 208 7.69 2.78 5.58
N VAL A 209 6.60 2.09 5.24
CA VAL A 209 5.46 1.92 6.15
C VAL A 209 5.83 1.05 7.35
N ARG A 210 6.58 -0.04 7.15
CA ARG A 210 7.04 -0.91 8.23
C ARG A 210 7.86 -0.13 9.26
N VAL A 211 8.91 0.54 8.79
CA VAL A 211 9.84 1.26 9.65
C VAL A 211 9.17 2.46 10.30
N TRP A 212 8.33 3.18 9.58
CA TRP A 212 7.56 4.29 10.15
C TRP A 212 6.60 3.82 11.25
N THR A 213 5.94 2.66 11.06
CA THR A 213 5.08 2.08 12.10
C THR A 213 5.86 1.83 13.38
N VAL A 214 7.02 1.19 13.28
CA VAL A 214 7.88 0.87 14.44
C VAL A 214 8.46 2.13 15.09
N ALA A 215 8.94 3.08 14.28
CA ALA A 215 9.52 4.33 14.76
C ALA A 215 8.48 5.19 15.51
N ALA A 216 7.27 5.32 14.98
CA ALA A 216 6.22 6.14 15.62
C ALA A 216 5.76 5.61 16.99
N LEU A 217 6.11 4.37 17.34
CA LEU A 217 5.80 3.76 18.63
C LEU A 217 6.95 3.81 19.63
N LYS A 218 8.03 4.53 19.29
CA LYS A 218 9.22 4.70 20.12
C LYS A 218 9.86 3.37 20.56
N SER A 219 9.73 2.35 19.71
CA SER A 219 10.33 1.04 19.93
C SER A 219 11.73 0.99 19.29
N SER A 220 12.56 2.02 19.57
CA SER A 220 13.89 2.20 19.00
C SER A 220 14.88 1.09 19.38
N ALA A 221 14.58 0.31 20.42
CA ALA A 221 15.37 -0.86 20.82
C ALA A 221 15.42 -1.97 19.74
N LEU A 222 14.48 -2.00 18.79
CA LEU A 222 14.35 -3.07 17.80
C LEU A 222 15.37 -2.99 16.65
N PHE A 223 15.89 -1.79 16.33
CA PHE A 223 16.84 -1.61 15.23
C PHE A 223 18.30 -1.83 15.65
N GLY A 224 18.56 -2.05 16.94
CA GLY A 224 19.88 -2.25 17.49
C GLY A 224 20.68 -0.95 17.71
N PRO A 225 21.78 -1.02 18.49
CA PRO A 225 22.49 0.18 18.96
C PRO A 225 23.14 1.01 17.84
N GLN A 226 23.47 0.40 16.71
CA GLN A 226 24.06 1.09 15.56
C GLN A 226 23.08 2.05 14.86
N LEU A 227 21.78 1.80 14.98
CA LEU A 227 20.72 2.60 14.36
C LEU A 227 20.01 3.50 15.37
N TYR A 228 20.54 3.62 16.60
CA TYR A 228 19.88 4.37 17.66
C TYR A 228 19.67 5.85 17.31
N GLU A 229 20.71 6.53 16.80
CA GLU A 229 20.58 7.93 16.39
C GLU A 229 19.58 8.12 15.25
N TRP A 230 19.60 7.20 14.27
CA TRP A 230 18.65 7.20 13.17
C TRP A 230 17.21 6.98 13.66
N SER A 231 17.01 6.05 14.59
CA SER A 231 15.70 5.76 15.18
C SER A 231 15.16 6.96 15.96
N LYS A 232 16.02 7.67 16.69
CA LYS A 232 15.67 8.88 17.43
C LYS A 232 15.29 10.02 16.48
N TRP A 233 15.96 10.13 15.34
CA TRP A 233 15.57 11.06 14.28
C TRP A 233 14.23 10.66 13.64
N ALA A 234 14.01 9.38 13.36
CA ALA A 234 12.75 8.87 12.79
C ALA A 234 11.55 9.09 13.73
N GLU A 235 11.77 9.04 15.05
CA GLU A 235 10.80 9.40 16.10
C GLU A 235 10.50 10.91 16.16
N SER A 236 11.41 11.76 15.70
CA SER A 236 11.27 13.22 15.77
C SER A 236 10.23 13.76 14.78
N ALA A 237 9.73 14.96 15.05
CA ALA A 237 8.75 15.63 14.18
C ALA A 237 9.29 15.83 12.75
N SER A 238 10.59 16.09 12.59
CA SER A 238 11.20 16.21 11.26
C SER A 238 11.23 14.87 10.53
N GLY A 239 11.56 13.77 11.23
CA GLY A 239 11.48 12.41 10.68
C GLY A 239 10.08 12.06 10.20
N GLN A 240 9.06 12.29 11.04
CA GLN A 240 7.66 12.05 10.66
C GLN A 240 7.21 12.88 9.43
N LEU A 241 7.61 14.15 9.35
CA LEU A 241 7.34 14.99 8.18
C LEU A 241 8.02 14.46 6.92
N THR A 242 9.25 13.93 7.03
CA THR A 242 9.92 13.32 5.88
C THR A 242 9.19 12.07 5.39
N PHE A 243 8.71 11.19 6.27
CA PHE A 243 7.94 10.02 5.87
C PHE A 243 6.64 10.41 5.15
N ILE A 244 5.92 11.43 5.64
CA ILE A 244 4.74 11.97 4.97
C ILE A 244 5.10 12.50 3.58
N ALA A 245 6.17 13.28 3.47
CA ALA A 245 6.62 13.85 2.20
C ALA A 245 6.96 12.75 1.18
N ILE A 246 7.67 11.71 1.61
CA ILE A 246 8.03 10.58 0.75
C ILE A 246 6.79 9.78 0.33
N ALA A 247 5.85 9.53 1.24
CA ALA A 247 4.58 8.87 0.91
C ALA A 247 3.78 9.67 -0.12
N CYS A 248 3.74 11.00 0.01
CA CYS A 248 3.13 11.89 -0.97
C CYS A 248 3.82 11.81 -2.34
N ILE A 249 5.16 11.76 -2.38
CA ILE A 249 5.92 11.59 -3.63
C ILE A 249 5.53 10.28 -4.31
N TRP A 250 5.44 9.18 -3.55
CA TRP A 250 5.03 7.88 -4.07
C TRP A 250 3.61 7.84 -4.64
N ILE A 251 2.73 8.74 -4.23
CA ILE A 251 1.38 8.89 -4.80
C ILE A 251 1.40 9.83 -6.01
N ILE A 252 2.03 11.00 -5.87
CA ILE A 252 1.99 12.08 -6.86
C ILE A 252 2.75 11.68 -8.14
N VAL A 253 3.90 11.02 -8.02
CA VAL A 253 4.74 10.67 -9.18
C VAL A 253 4.01 9.70 -10.13
N PRO A 254 3.47 8.54 -9.69
CA PRO A 254 2.71 7.67 -10.58
C PRO A 254 1.47 8.34 -11.17
N LEU A 255 0.72 9.13 -10.38
CA LEU A 255 -0.46 9.86 -10.87
C LEU A 255 -0.10 10.92 -11.90
N PHE A 256 1.08 11.55 -11.78
CA PHE A 256 1.58 12.47 -12.78
C PHE A 256 1.93 11.74 -14.07
N LEU A 257 2.64 10.61 -13.98
CA LEU A 257 2.98 9.77 -15.14
C LEU A 257 1.74 9.29 -15.89
N VAL A 258 0.73 8.82 -15.16
CA VAL A 258 -0.62 8.48 -15.66
C VAL A 258 -1.21 9.62 -16.49
N ASN A 259 -1.18 10.84 -15.97
CA ASN A 259 -1.71 12.03 -16.65
C ASN A 259 -0.95 12.40 -17.93
N VAL A 260 0.37 12.27 -17.92
CA VAL A 260 1.21 12.52 -19.11
C VAL A 260 0.94 11.47 -20.18
N TRP A 261 0.82 10.21 -19.79
CA TRP A 261 0.61 9.09 -20.71
C TRP A 261 -0.75 9.16 -21.41
N MET A 262 -1.82 9.46 -20.67
CA MET A 262 -3.16 9.66 -21.26
C MET A 262 -3.24 10.81 -22.25
N LYS A 263 -2.49 11.90 -22.02
CA LYS A 263 -2.44 13.03 -22.97
C LYS A 263 -1.75 12.65 -24.29
N ARG A 264 -0.79 11.73 -24.27
CA ARG A 264 -0.16 11.21 -25.48
C ARG A 264 -1.15 10.37 -26.30
N GLY A 265 -1.95 9.53 -25.64
CA GLY A 265 -2.99 8.72 -26.31
C GLY A 265 -4.02 9.55 -27.09
N LYS A 266 -4.43 10.71 -26.55
CA LYS A 266 -5.35 11.64 -27.26
C LYS A 266 -4.76 12.29 -28.53
N ARG A 267 -3.44 12.23 -28.77
CA ARG A 267 -2.83 12.83 -29.97
C ARG A 267 -2.81 11.89 -31.18
N TYR A 268 -3.11 10.61 -30.99
CA TYR A 268 -3.06 9.57 -32.04
C TYR A 268 -4.42 8.92 -32.31
N ALA A 269 -5.48 9.38 -31.65
CA ALA A 269 -6.87 9.01 -31.91
C ALA A 269 -7.57 10.19 -32.58
#